data_AF-A0A0D3E6A5-F1
#
_entry.id   AF-A0A0D3E6A5-F1
#
_cell.length_a   1.000
_cell.length_b   1.000
_cell.length_c   1.000
_cell.angle_alpha   90.00
_cell.angle_beta   90.00
_cell.angle_gamma   90.00
#
_symmetry.space_group_name_H-M   'P 1'
#
loop_
_entity.id
_entity.type
_entity.pdbx_description
1 polymer ?
#
loop_
_entity_poly.entity_id
_entity_poly.type
_entity_poly.pdbx_seq_one_letter_code
_entity_poly.pdbx_strand_id
1 'polypeptide(L)'
;MATSYTRLDPGRRYYTCEHVDDGECHVHKWWDVAVMEEMRARDKHVLQLEEKVDCLNLMSDYDSDERVLRLEQLVCDLAKKKSSFINGFEVFIGVMVVVLVLLGVVIAFK
;
A
#
# COMPACT_ATOMS: atom_id res chain seq x y z
N MET A 1 30.90 33.09 5.98
CA MET A 1 31.32 32.17 4.90
C MET A 1 32.34 32.91 4.06
N ALA A 2 33.48 32.28 3.78
CA ALA A 2 34.61 32.87 3.06
C ALA A 2 35.06 31.97 1.90
N THR A 3 35.84 32.55 0.99
CA THR A 3 36.47 31.86 -0.13
C THR A 3 37.96 31.74 0.13
N SER A 4 38.52 30.56 -0.04
CA SER A 4 39.96 30.30 0.05
C SER A 4 40.64 30.83 -1.21
N TYR A 5 41.71 31.56 -1.01
CA TYR A 5 42.62 32.01 -2.07
C TYR A 5 43.99 31.34 -1.96
N THR A 6 44.08 30.27 -1.16
CA THR A 6 45.33 29.51 -1.01
C THR A 6 45.66 28.80 -2.31
N ARG A 7 46.95 28.51 -2.54
CA ARG A 7 47.39 27.76 -3.72
C ARG A 7 46.89 26.31 -3.75
N LEU A 8 46.56 25.76 -2.58
CA LEU A 8 46.12 24.37 -2.42
C LEU A 8 44.62 24.21 -2.67
N ASP A 9 43.81 25.18 -2.23
CA ASP A 9 42.35 25.15 -2.34
C ASP A 9 41.80 26.46 -2.94
N PRO A 10 42.23 26.88 -4.15
CA PRO A 10 41.79 28.15 -4.73
C PRO A 10 40.28 28.10 -5.06
N GLY A 11 39.54 29.11 -4.60
CA GLY A 11 38.10 29.23 -4.84
C GLY A 11 37.22 28.36 -3.95
N ARG A 12 37.80 27.50 -3.09
CA ARG A 12 37.04 26.63 -2.19
C ARG A 12 36.39 27.44 -1.07
N ARG A 13 35.14 27.14 -0.73
CA ARG A 13 34.36 27.88 0.28
C ARG A 13 34.44 27.20 1.65
N TYR A 14 34.49 28.00 2.71
CA TYR A 14 34.45 27.52 4.09
C TYR A 14 33.63 28.44 4.99
N TYR A 15 33.07 27.88 6.03
CA TYR A 15 32.51 28.62 7.14
C TYR A 15 33.67 29.08 8.03
N THR A 16 33.68 30.37 8.36
CA THR A 16 34.65 30.98 9.28
C THR A 16 33.96 32.09 10.05
N CYS A 17 34.42 32.32 11.28
CA CYS A 17 34.04 33.46 12.12
C CYS A 17 35.08 34.59 11.97
N GLU A 18 34.69 35.84 12.25
CA GLU A 18 35.58 37.02 12.18
C GLU A 18 36.70 36.99 13.24
N HIS A 19 36.49 36.32 14.36
CA HIS A 19 37.45 36.23 15.48
C HIS A 19 38.07 34.84 15.63
N VAL A 20 38.21 34.06 14.54
CA VAL A 20 38.71 32.67 14.60
C VAL A 20 40.08 32.49 15.27
N ASP A 21 40.86 33.58 15.41
CA ASP A 21 42.21 33.60 15.97
C ASP A 21 42.27 33.91 17.49
N ASP A 22 41.12 34.08 18.17
CA ASP A 22 41.07 34.41 19.61
C ASP A 22 41.27 33.21 20.55
N GLY A 23 41.44 32.00 19.98
CA GLY A 23 41.68 30.76 20.72
C GLY A 23 40.42 30.11 21.30
N GLU A 24 39.24 30.67 21.05
CA GLU A 24 37.94 30.08 21.42
C GLU A 24 37.43 29.12 20.35
N CYS A 25 36.37 28.35 20.66
CA CYS A 25 35.81 27.37 19.74
C CYS A 25 34.97 28.04 18.65
N HIS A 26 35.62 28.45 17.56
CA HIS A 26 34.97 29.07 16.41
C HIS A 26 34.71 28.10 15.27
N VAL A 27 33.62 28.36 14.53
CA VAL A 27 33.28 27.61 13.31
C VAL A 27 34.34 27.89 12.25
N HIS A 28 35.19 26.90 11.97
CA HIS A 28 36.15 26.91 10.86
C HIS A 28 36.10 25.57 10.13
N LYS A 29 35.27 25.48 9.08
CA LYS A 29 35.01 24.21 8.40
C LYS A 29 34.72 24.40 6.92
N TRP A 30 35.30 23.54 6.09
CA TRP A 30 35.03 23.50 4.67
C TRP A 30 33.55 23.26 4.38
N TRP A 31 32.99 24.05 3.46
CA TRP A 31 31.57 24.01 3.13
C TRP A 31 31.16 22.64 2.59
N ASP A 32 31.97 22.06 1.71
CA ASP A 32 31.73 20.75 1.11
C ASP A 32 31.75 19.63 2.15
N VAL A 33 32.64 19.72 3.14
CA VAL A 33 32.71 18.74 4.24
C VAL A 33 31.47 18.85 5.13
N ALA A 34 31.04 20.08 5.48
CA ALA A 34 29.82 20.29 6.25
C ALA A 34 28.57 19.80 5.50
N VAL A 35 28.45 20.08 4.20
CA VAL A 35 27.33 19.62 3.37
C VAL A 35 27.33 18.09 3.22
N MET A 36 28.51 17.48 3.05
CA MET A 36 28.64 16.03 2.92
C MET A 36 28.27 15.29 4.21
N GLU A 37 28.63 15.83 5.38
CA GLU A 37 28.22 15.27 6.67
C GLU A 37 26.71 15.36 6.89
N GLU A 38 26.10 16.51 6.57
CA GLU A 38 24.65 16.70 6.64
C GLU A 38 23.91 15.78 5.66
N MET A 39 24.42 15.63 4.43
CA MET A 39 23.90 14.67 3.46
C MET A 39 24.00 13.24 3.98
N ARG A 40 25.15 12.83 4.53
CA ARG A 40 25.35 11.48 5.08
C ARG A 40 24.44 11.20 6.28
N ALA A 41 24.18 12.21 7.12
CA ALA A 41 23.23 12.11 8.21
C ALA A 41 21.79 11.91 7.68
N ARG A 42 21.41 12.64 6.62
CA ARG A 42 20.09 12.50 5.97
C ARG A 42 19.93 11.21 5.16
N ASP A 43 20.97 10.73 4.50
CA ASP A 43 20.96 9.53 3.66
C ASP A 43 20.53 8.28 4.44
N LYS A 44 20.93 8.23 5.71
CA LYS A 44 20.50 7.19 6.66
C LYS A 44 18.99 7.17 6.88
N HIS A 45 18.32 8.33 6.84
CA HIS A 45 16.87 8.43 7.00
C HIS A 45 16.12 8.10 5.71
N VAL A 46 16.69 8.39 4.54
CA VAL A 46 16.07 8.08 3.24
C VAL A 46 16.06 6.56 3.02
N LEU A 47 17.19 5.88 3.25
CA LEU A 47 17.29 4.42 3.13
C LEU A 47 16.34 3.67 4.08
N GLN A 48 16.22 4.13 5.34
CA GLN A 48 15.29 3.53 6.30
C GLN A 48 13.82 3.82 5.99
N LEU A 49 13.54 4.91 5.28
CA LEU A 49 12.18 5.25 4.87
C LEU A 49 11.75 4.40 3.67
N GLU A 50 12.64 4.20 2.71
CA GLU A 50 12.41 3.34 1.54
C GLU A 50 12.15 1.89 1.96
N GLU A 51 13.00 1.32 2.81
CA GLU A 51 12.82 -0.04 3.33
C GLU A 51 11.49 -0.22 4.08
N LYS A 52 11.07 0.79 4.85
CA LYS A 52 9.78 0.76 5.57
C LYS A 52 8.59 0.88 4.63
N VAL A 53 8.69 1.69 3.58
CA VAL A 53 7.64 1.83 2.56
C VAL A 53 7.46 0.52 1.81
N ASP A 54 8.56 -0.13 1.41
CA ASP A 54 8.49 -1.43 0.72
C ASP A 54 7.91 -2.54 1.61
N CYS A 55 8.30 -2.58 2.88
CA CYS A 55 7.74 -3.53 3.84
C CYS A 55 6.23 -3.29 4.08
N LEU A 56 5.79 -2.03 4.19
CA LEU A 56 4.39 -1.67 4.33
C LEU A 56 3.58 -2.04 3.10
N ASN A 57 4.11 -1.80 1.90
CA ASN A 57 3.45 -2.17 0.65
C ASN A 57 3.26 -3.69 0.57
N LEU A 58 4.30 -4.48 0.85
CA LEU A 58 4.20 -5.94 0.83
C LEU A 58 3.13 -6.46 1.82
N MET A 59 3.06 -5.89 3.03
CA MET A 59 2.08 -6.29 4.04
C MET A 59 0.65 -5.87 3.65
N SER A 60 0.50 -4.70 3.04
CA SER A 60 -0.78 -4.21 2.51
C SER A 60 -1.29 -5.10 1.37
N ASP A 61 -0.42 -5.47 0.44
CA ASP A 61 -0.76 -6.32 -0.70
C ASP A 61 -1.26 -7.68 -0.20
N TYR A 62 -0.55 -8.31 0.75
CA TYR A 62 -0.96 -9.59 1.33
C TYR A 62 -2.34 -9.54 2.01
N ASP A 63 -2.60 -8.53 2.86
CA ASP A 63 -3.91 -8.37 3.51
C ASP A 63 -5.02 -8.10 2.48
N SER A 64 -4.71 -7.37 1.42
CA SER A 64 -5.67 -7.10 0.34
C SER A 64 -6.02 -8.36 -0.45
N ASP A 65 -5.03 -9.19 -0.81
CA ASP A 65 -5.22 -10.44 -1.52
C ASP A 65 -6.01 -11.45 -0.68
N GLU A 66 -5.69 -11.58 0.62
CA GLU A 66 -6.44 -12.46 1.53
C GLU A 66 -7.91 -12.06 1.62
N ARG A 67 -8.19 -10.75 1.69
CA ARG A 67 -9.56 -10.22 1.69
C ARG A 67 -10.28 -10.49 0.39
N VAL A 68 -9.62 -10.34 -0.76
CA VAL A 68 -10.17 -10.63 -2.08
C VAL A 68 -10.54 -12.12 -2.19
N LEU A 69 -9.64 -13.02 -1.80
CA LEU A 69 -9.91 -14.46 -1.82
C LEU A 69 -11.10 -14.85 -0.94
N ARG A 70 -11.22 -14.27 0.27
CA ARG A 70 -12.39 -14.49 1.14
C ARG A 70 -13.68 -13.97 0.50
N LEU A 71 -13.63 -12.81 -0.14
CA LEU A 71 -14.78 -12.24 -0.86
C LEU A 71 -15.20 -13.14 -2.02
N GLU A 72 -14.26 -13.61 -2.83
CA GLU A 72 -14.52 -14.53 -3.94
C GLU A 72 -15.18 -15.83 -3.46
N GLN A 73 -14.69 -16.40 -2.35
CA GLN A 73 -15.27 -17.60 -1.75
C GLN A 73 -16.72 -17.36 -1.31
N LEU A 74 -17.00 -16.23 -0.64
CA LEU A 74 -18.36 -15.88 -0.22
C LEU A 74 -19.30 -15.67 -1.42
N VAL A 75 -18.81 -15.04 -2.49
CA VAL A 75 -19.59 -14.84 -3.72
C VAL A 75 -19.91 -16.18 -4.38
N CYS A 76 -18.94 -17.10 -4.46
CA CYS A 76 -19.14 -18.45 -4.97
C CYS A 76 -20.19 -19.23 -4.16
N ASP A 77 -20.10 -19.19 -2.83
CA ASP A 77 -21.04 -19.86 -1.94
C ASP A 77 -22.46 -19.28 -2.06
N LEU A 78 -22.57 -17.95 -2.14
CA LEU A 78 -23.84 -17.26 -2.36
C LEU A 78 -24.45 -17.62 -3.72
N ALA A 79 -23.64 -17.66 -4.78
CA ALA A 79 -24.08 -18.04 -6.12
C ALA A 79 -24.59 -19.49 -6.15
N LYS A 80 -23.86 -20.41 -5.50
CA LYS A 80 -24.26 -21.82 -5.39
C LYS A 80 -25.57 -21.99 -4.61
N LYS A 81 -25.70 -21.29 -3.49
CA LYS A 81 -26.93 -21.30 -2.67
C LYS A 81 -28.13 -20.73 -3.44
N LYS A 82 -27.93 -19.63 -4.17
CA LYS A 82 -28.96 -19.02 -5.03
C LYS A 82 -29.39 -19.98 -6.14
N SER A 83 -28.45 -20.61 -6.83
CA SER A 83 -28.74 -21.61 -7.87
C SER A 83 -29.54 -22.79 -7.33
N SER A 84 -29.11 -23.36 -6.20
CA SER A 84 -29.84 -24.45 -5.53
C SER A 84 -31.26 -24.04 -5.14
N PHE A 85 -31.47 -22.81 -4.69
CA PHE A 85 -32.79 -22.30 -4.33
C PHE A 85 -33.70 -22.14 -5.56
N ILE A 86 -33.17 -21.60 -6.66
CA ILE A 86 -33.93 -21.43 -7.91
C ILE A 86 -34.33 -22.78 -8.48
N ASN A 87 -33.40 -23.74 -8.54
CA ASN A 87 -33.69 -25.08 -9.07
C ASN A 87 -34.76 -25.80 -8.24
N GLY A 88 -34.68 -25.72 -6.91
CA GLY A 88 -35.71 -26.29 -6.03
C GLY A 88 -37.09 -25.65 -6.21
N PHE A 89 -37.13 -24.33 -6.41
CA PHE A 89 -38.37 -23.60 -6.64
C PHE A 89 -39.00 -23.92 -8.01
N GLU A 90 -38.18 -24.08 -9.05
CA GLU A 90 -38.63 -24.49 -10.38
C GLU A 90 -39.31 -25.87 -10.34
N VAL A 91 -38.70 -26.84 -9.64
CA VAL A 91 -39.32 -28.16 -9.43
C VAL A 91 -40.64 -28.05 -8.67
N PHE A 92 -40.71 -27.22 -7.62
CA PHE A 92 -41.94 -27.03 -6.84
C PHE A 92 -43.07 -26.45 -7.69
N ILE A 93 -42.79 -25.42 -8.51
CA ILE A 93 -43.78 -24.86 -9.44
C ILE A 93 -44.24 -25.92 -10.44
N GLY A 94 -43.31 -26.69 -11.02
CA GLY A 94 -43.63 -27.75 -11.96
C GLY A 94 -44.62 -28.78 -11.38
N VAL A 95 -44.36 -29.23 -10.15
CA VAL A 95 -45.26 -30.17 -9.44
C VAL A 95 -46.64 -29.55 -9.20
N MET A 96 -46.70 -28.30 -8.74
CA MET A 96 -47.97 -27.62 -8.48
C MET A 96 -48.83 -27.48 -9.75
N VAL A 97 -48.23 -27.16 -10.89
CA VAL A 97 -48.93 -27.08 -12.19
C VAL A 97 -49.49 -28.44 -12.59
N VAL A 98 -48.71 -29.52 -12.46
CA VAL A 98 -49.17 -30.88 -12.79
C VAL A 98 -50.36 -31.29 -11.93
N VAL A 99 -50.31 -31.02 -10.62
CA VAL A 99 -51.43 -31.31 -9.70
C VAL A 99 -52.71 -30.59 -10.11
N LEU A 100 -52.61 -29.30 -10.48
CA LEU A 100 -53.77 -28.51 -10.93
C LEU A 100 -54.37 -29.07 -12.22
N VAL A 101 -53.55 -29.50 -13.17
CA VAL A 101 -54.02 -30.14 -14.42
C VAL A 101 -54.75 -31.44 -14.12
N LEU A 102 -54.19 -32.31 -13.26
CA LEU A 102 -54.82 -33.58 -12.88
C LEU A 102 -56.17 -33.37 -12.20
N LEU A 103 -56.27 -32.38 -11.29
CA LEU A 103 -57.54 -32.04 -10.64
C LEU A 103 -58.58 -31.55 -11.66
N GLY A 104 -58.18 -30.69 -12.60
CA GLY A 104 -59.07 -30.22 -13.66
C GLY A 104 -59.59 -31.35 -14.55
N VAL A 105 -58.73 -32.30 -14.91
CA VAL A 105 -59.09 -33.52 -15.64
C VAL A 105 -60.10 -34.35 -14.84
N VAL A 106 -59.82 -34.66 -13.57
CA VAL A 106 -60.73 -35.46 -12.72
C VAL A 106 -62.10 -34.81 -12.59
N ILE A 107 -62.17 -33.48 -12.47
CA ILE A 107 -63.44 -32.74 -12.42
C ILE A 107 -64.17 -32.80 -13.77
N ALA A 108 -63.47 -32.68 -14.89
CA ALA A 108 -64.07 -32.72 -16.22
C ALA A 108 -64.61 -34.12 -16.60
N PHE A 109 -64.01 -35.18 -16.07
CA PHE A 109 -64.43 -36.57 -16.30
C PHE A 109 -65.41 -37.11 -15.24
N LYS A 110 -65.81 -36.30 -14.26
CA LYS A 110 -66.77 -36.67 -13.21
C LYS A 110 -68.15 -36.11 -13.48
#